data_AF-A0A7D5JZF5-F1
#
_entry.id   AF-A0A7D5JZF5-F1
#
_cell.length_a   1.000
_cell.length_b   1.000
_cell.length_c   1.000
_cell.angle_alpha   90.00
_cell.angle_beta   90.00
_cell.angle_gamma   90.00
#
_symmetry.space_group_name_H-M   'P 1'
#
loop_
_entity.id
_entity.type
_entity.pdbx_description
1 polymer ?
#
loop_
_entity_poly.entity_id
_entity_poly.type
_entity_poly.pdbx_seq_one_letter_code
_entity_poly.pdbx_strand_id
1 'polypeptide(L)'
;MNYIANSGIPLRTDSDFPIQHDKVIIVDNVTVETGSFNFTKAAETKNSENAVVIWNMPKLAESFLEHWQDRWNRGRDYRSSY
;
A
#
# COMPACT_ATOMS: atom_id res chain seq x y z
N MET A 1 2.41 5.52 -11.87
CA MET A 1 3.14 4.23 -11.88
C MET A 1 4.52 4.35 -12.51
N ASN A 2 4.67 4.90 -13.73
CA ASN A 2 5.99 5.08 -14.37
C ASN A 2 7.05 5.77 -13.51
N TYR A 3 6.72 6.85 -12.81
CA TYR A 3 7.68 7.53 -11.91
C TYR A 3 8.29 6.59 -10.87
N ILE A 4 7.49 5.73 -10.24
CA ILE A 4 7.93 4.75 -9.24
C ILE A 4 8.78 3.66 -9.90
N ALA A 5 8.30 3.07 -11.00
CA ALA A 5 9.01 2.02 -11.71
C ALA A 5 10.37 2.50 -12.27
N ASN A 6 10.42 3.71 -12.83
CA ASN A 6 11.62 4.34 -13.36
C ASN A 6 12.62 4.73 -12.26
N SER A 7 12.16 4.88 -11.02
CA SER A 7 13.03 5.10 -9.86
C SER A 7 13.63 3.80 -9.32
N GLY A 8 13.38 2.65 -9.97
CA GLY A 8 13.90 1.34 -9.55
C GLY A 8 13.15 0.72 -8.36
N ILE A 9 12.02 1.28 -7.96
CA ILE A 9 11.19 0.73 -6.87
C ILE A 9 10.34 -0.42 -7.44
N PRO A 10 10.44 -1.64 -6.89
CA PRO A 10 9.60 -2.75 -7.29
C PRO A 10 8.12 -2.42 -7.13
N LEU A 11 7.34 -2.59 -8.19
CA LEU A 11 5.92 -2.28 -8.24
C LEU A 11 5.16 -3.44 -8.86
N ARG A 12 4.02 -3.79 -8.27
CA ARG A 12 3.09 -4.79 -8.79
C ARG A 12 1.68 -4.24 -8.87
N THR A 13 0.92 -4.73 -9.85
CA THR A 13 -0.53 -4.61 -9.90
C THR A 13 -1.16 -5.97 -9.61
N ASP A 14 -2.17 -6.00 -8.75
CA ASP A 14 -2.90 -7.21 -8.38
C ASP A 14 -4.36 -7.10 -8.84
N SER A 15 -4.82 -8.11 -9.57
CA SER A 15 -6.17 -8.21 -10.13
C SER A 15 -6.88 -9.51 -9.74
N ASP A 16 -6.34 -10.27 -8.78
CA ASP A 16 -6.94 -11.52 -8.32
C ASP A 16 -8.20 -11.28 -7.46
N PHE A 17 -8.39 -10.04 -7.00
CA PHE A 17 -9.56 -9.59 -6.26
C PHE A 17 -10.43 -8.69 -7.15
N PRO A 18 -11.77 -8.66 -6.95
CA PRO A 18 -12.62 -7.67 -7.62
C PRO A 18 -12.12 -6.24 -7.39
N ILE A 19 -11.66 -5.95 -6.16
CA ILE A 19 -10.99 -4.71 -5.78
C ILE A 19 -9.97 -5.05 -4.67
N GLN A 20 -8.69 -4.75 -4.90
CA GLN A 20 -7.71 -4.65 -3.81
C GLN A 20 -7.89 -3.29 -3.12
N HIS A 21 -8.66 -3.24 -2.04
CA HIS A 21 -9.20 -1.97 -1.49
C HIS A 21 -8.39 -1.40 -0.32
N ASP A 22 -7.26 -2.01 0.03
CA ASP A 22 -6.45 -1.60 1.16
C ASP A 22 -5.73 -0.27 0.88
N LYS A 23 -5.64 0.60 1.90
CA LYS A 23 -4.77 1.78 1.91
C LYS A 23 -3.90 1.66 3.14
N VAL A 24 -2.68 1.18 2.92
CA VAL A 24 -1.77 0.76 3.99
C VAL A 24 -0.34 1.10 3.63
N ILE A 25 0.42 1.58 4.61
CA ILE A 25 1.88 1.66 4.57
C ILE A 25 2.44 0.95 5.80
N ILE A 26 3.36 0.01 5.60
CA ILE A 26 4.09 -0.67 6.68
C ILE A 26 5.53 -0.15 6.67
N VAL A 27 5.99 0.40 7.78
CA VAL A 27 7.31 1.03 7.91
C VAL A 27 8.16 0.29 8.93
N ASP A 28 9.39 -0.04 8.54
CA ASP A 28 10.45 -0.65 9.37
C ASP A 28 10.02 -1.89 10.15
N ASN A 29 9.01 -2.62 9.65
CA ASN A 29 8.41 -3.80 10.28
C ASN A 29 7.86 -3.54 11.70
N VAL A 30 7.57 -2.30 12.06
CA VAL A 30 7.07 -1.94 13.41
C VAL A 30 5.96 -0.89 13.40
N THR A 31 5.72 -0.20 12.30
CA THR A 31 4.71 0.87 12.21
C THR A 31 3.76 0.58 11.05
N VAL A 32 2.47 0.84 11.25
CA VAL A 32 1.44 0.71 10.22
C VAL A 32 0.66 2.01 10.12
N GLU A 33 0.55 2.56 8.92
CA GLU A 33 -0.47 3.54 8.56
C GLU A 33 -1.64 2.83 7.88
N THR A 34 -2.85 3.20 8.25
CA THR A 34 -4.07 2.70 7.60
C THR A 34 -5.25 3.64 7.86
N GLY A 35 -6.32 3.49 7.07
CA GLY A 35 -7.56 4.27 7.23
C GLY A 35 -8.45 4.22 6.00
N SER A 36 -9.36 5.18 5.89
CA SER A 36 -10.17 5.37 4.68
C SER A 36 -9.38 6.10 3.57
N PHE A 37 -8.31 6.79 3.96
CA PHE A 37 -7.50 7.67 3.11
C PHE A 37 -6.84 6.95 1.92
N ASN A 38 -7.28 7.26 0.69
CA ASN A 38 -6.60 6.82 -0.53
C ASN A 38 -5.42 7.74 -0.86
N PHE A 39 -4.33 7.20 -1.43
CA PHE A 39 -3.17 7.99 -1.89
C PHE A 39 -3.47 8.78 -3.17
N THR A 40 -4.42 9.71 -3.09
CA THR A 40 -4.94 10.51 -4.21
C THR A 40 -5.15 11.96 -3.78
N LYS A 41 -5.15 12.87 -4.74
CA LYS A 41 -5.38 14.30 -4.45
C LYS A 41 -6.76 14.57 -3.83
N ALA A 42 -7.77 13.78 -4.19
CA ALA A 42 -9.13 13.96 -3.67
C ALA A 42 -9.24 13.61 -2.19
N ALA A 43 -8.57 12.54 -1.74
CA ALA A 43 -8.53 12.18 -0.32
C ALA A 43 -7.85 13.27 0.53
N GLU A 44 -6.82 13.92 0.00
CA GLU A 44 -6.12 15.02 0.69
C GLU A 44 -6.95 16.29 0.83
N THR A 45 -7.74 16.65 -0.20
CA THR A 45 -8.27 18.03 -0.30
C THR A 45 -9.78 18.14 -0.45
N LYS A 46 -10.50 17.02 -0.61
CA LYS A 46 -11.94 17.05 -0.92
C LYS A 46 -12.76 16.14 -0.02
N ASN A 47 -12.32 14.90 0.14
CA ASN A 47 -13.10 13.90 0.85
C ASN A 47 -12.95 14.07 2.36
N SER A 48 -13.98 13.64 3.11
CA SER A 48 -13.85 13.41 4.54
C SER A 48 -13.22 12.03 4.72
N GLU A 49 -11.98 12.00 5.23
CA GLU A 49 -11.18 10.79 5.37
C GLU A 49 -10.53 10.76 6.75
N ASN A 50 -10.12 9.57 7.20
CA ASN A 50 -9.21 9.41 8.32
C ASN A 50 -7.98 8.60 7.90
N ALA A 51 -6.85 8.94 8.50
CA ALA A 51 -5.61 8.17 8.48
C ALA A 51 -5.11 8.06 9.92
N VAL A 52 -4.72 6.86 10.34
CA VAL A 52 -4.11 6.62 11.65
C VAL A 52 -2.74 6.00 11.46
N VAL A 53 -1.80 6.40 12.30
CA VAL A 53 -0.47 5.80 12.34
C VAL A 53 -0.28 5.13 13.69
N ILE A 54 -0.02 3.82 13.64
CA ILE A 54 0.17 2.98 14.80
C ILE A 54 1.66 2.68 14.91
N TRP A 55 2.33 3.43 15.78
CA TRP A 55 3.78 3.42 15.93
C TRP A 55 4.25 2.27 16.83
N ASN A 56 5.39 1.68 16.45
CA ASN A 56 6.18 0.77 17.31
C ASN A 56 5.38 -0.43 17.86
N MET A 57 4.55 -1.05 17.04
CA MET A 57 3.82 -2.28 17.32
C MET A 57 4.26 -3.42 16.38
N PRO A 58 5.41 -4.09 16.63
CA PRO A 58 5.96 -5.12 15.74
C PRO A 58 4.99 -6.26 15.42
N LYS A 59 4.24 -6.73 16.41
CA LYS A 59 3.26 -7.83 16.21
C LYS A 59 2.11 -7.43 15.28
N LEU A 60 1.70 -6.17 15.32
CA LEU A 60 0.67 -5.66 14.41
C LEU A 60 1.24 -5.52 13.00
N ALA A 61 2.44 -4.94 12.88
CA ALA A 61 3.13 -4.78 11.60
C ALA A 61 3.39 -6.13 10.92
N GLU A 62 3.78 -7.16 11.67
CA GLU A 62 3.98 -8.53 11.16
C GLU A 62 2.70 -9.11 10.57
N SER A 63 1.56 -8.98 11.25
CA SER A 63 0.27 -9.44 10.72
C SER A 63 -0.14 -8.69 9.44
N PHE A 64 0.09 -7.38 9.38
CA PHE A 64 -0.13 -6.61 8.15
C PHE A 64 0.86 -6.99 7.04
N LEU A 65 2.09 -7.37 7.38
CA LEU A 65 3.10 -7.78 6.42
C LEU A 65 2.75 -9.12 5.78
N GLU A 66 2.24 -10.08 6.55
CA GLU A 66 1.70 -11.35 6.02
C GLU A 66 0.54 -11.08 5.03
N HIS A 67 -0.38 -10.19 5.40
CA HIS A 67 -1.48 -9.77 4.54
C HIS A 67 -0.98 -9.11 3.24
N TRP A 68 0.02 -8.24 3.32
CA TRP A 68 0.68 -7.62 2.16
C TRP A 68 1.39 -8.66 1.28
N GLN A 69 2.09 -9.61 1.89
CA GLN A 69 2.88 -10.62 1.18
C GLN A 69 2.01 -11.54 0.31
N ASP A 70 0.82 -11.92 0.78
CA ASP A 70 -0.14 -12.70 -0.04
C ASP A 70 -0.55 -11.96 -1.32
N ARG A 71 -0.87 -10.66 -1.22
CA ARG A 71 -1.24 -9.81 -2.36
C ARG A 71 -0.05 -9.59 -3.29
N TRP A 72 1.12 -9.31 -2.72
CA TRP A 72 2.35 -9.16 -3.49
C TRP A 72 2.67 -10.41 -4.32
N ASN A 73 2.53 -11.60 -3.73
CA ASN A 73 2.81 -12.87 -4.39
C ASN A 73 1.87 -13.15 -5.57
N ARG A 74 0.64 -12.67 -5.52
CA ARG A 74 -0.38 -12.77 -6.59
C ARG A 74 -0.23 -11.67 -7.65
N GLY A 75 0.38 -10.55 -7.28
CA GLY A 75 0.58 -9.41 -8.16
C GLY A 75 1.51 -9.69 -9.35
N ARG A 76 1.32 -8.93 -10.42
CA ARG A 76 2.17 -8.94 -11.61
C ARG A 76 3.08 -7.73 -11.61
N ASP A 77 4.36 -7.93 -11.92
CA ASP A 77 5.34 -6.85 -12.03
C ASP A 77 4.85 -5.78 -13.03
N TYR A 78 4.82 -4.53 -12.58
CA TYR A 78 4.62 -3.39 -13.45
C TYR A 78 5.96 -2.92 -13.97
N ARG A 79 6.12 -2.88 -15.29
CA ARG A 79 7.29 -2.30 -15.96
C ARG A 79 6.86 -1.04 -16.69
N SER A 80 7.66 0.03 -16.57
CA SER A 80 7.42 1.26 -17.33
C SER A 80 7.36 0.96 -18.82
N SER A 81 6.43 1.60 -19.51
CA SER A 81 6.29 1.56 -20.97
C SER A 81 6.99 2.72 -21.68
N TYR A 82 7.69 3.57 -20.92
CA TYR A 82 8.44 4.74 -21.37
C TYR A 82 9.90 4.59 -20.99
#